data_AF-A0A962MRZ6-F1
#
_entry.id   AF-A0A962MRZ6-F1
#
_cell.length_a   1.000
_cell.length_b   1.000
_cell.length_c   1.000
_cell.angle_alpha   90.00
_cell.angle_beta   90.00
_cell.angle_gamma   90.00
#
_symmetry.space_group_name_H-M   'P 1'
#
loop_
_entity.id
_entity.type
_entity.pdbx_description
1 polymer ?
#
loop_
_entity_poly.entity_id
_entity_poly.type
_entity_poly.pdbx_seq_one_letter_code
_entity_poly.pdbx_strand_id
1 'polypeptide(L)'
;MQNHAVILAYHRIGEDNLPDENLTIEQFTAHIHEIKTGGYNVLPLTTILEHLETSAPLPPHTIAITFDGAHKSVLENAVPLLLKAKLPFTIFYATHNIDQKDPASASWNDLKKLAKNKNITLASLPTSYNHIAYKTRTEMLTALNEARRRHREEFGHETPYLAYPFGEYSLALKDLAKTQGFKAAFGLHSGAIDAASDRFALPRFSMTEHYGDLERFRLVTRALPLAVTDIEPPDPDLKTAPFFTGFTLPDALADKSENLSCFISGEGRTKTETLGNRIEIREDTGLLDNDRIRLNCTLPGPLSENDEPQWYWLGLLYFRSPQPDEPQQPQEQNASTYSQSPSSTSP
;
A
#
# COMPACT_ATOMS: atom_id res chain seq x y z
N MET A 1 5.76 -14.60 20.35
CA MET A 1 6.55 -13.91 19.30
C MET A 1 5.55 -13.35 18.30
N GLN A 2 5.59 -12.04 18.05
CA GLN A 2 4.75 -11.39 17.05
C GLN A 2 5.36 -11.67 15.66
N ASN A 3 4.60 -12.25 14.75
CA ASN A 3 5.08 -12.53 13.39
C ASN A 3 4.31 -11.70 12.36
N HIS A 4 4.43 -10.38 12.49
CA HIS A 4 3.81 -9.42 11.60
C HIS A 4 4.74 -8.21 11.37
N ALA A 5 4.43 -7.42 10.35
CA ALA A 5 5.13 -6.19 10.05
C ALA A 5 4.18 -5.14 9.47
N VAL A 6 4.59 -3.87 9.57
CA VAL A 6 3.91 -2.76 8.90
C VAL A 6 4.76 -2.30 7.71
N ILE A 7 4.14 -2.10 6.56
CA ILE A 7 4.82 -1.54 5.38
C ILE A 7 4.33 -0.12 5.15
N LEU A 8 5.26 0.82 5.09
CA LEU A 8 5.02 2.23 4.80
C LEU A 8 5.27 2.52 3.33
N ALA A 9 4.34 3.21 2.67
CA ALA A 9 4.45 3.64 1.29
C ALA A 9 4.51 5.15 1.18
N TYR A 10 5.65 5.66 0.72
CA TYR A 10 5.88 7.05 0.36
C TYR A 10 5.93 7.17 -1.17
N HIS A 11 5.73 8.37 -1.72
CA HIS A 11 5.84 8.60 -3.17
C HIS A 11 6.84 9.74 -3.44
N ARG A 12 6.49 10.99 -3.12
CA ARG A 12 7.37 12.16 -3.24
C ARG A 12 7.72 12.74 -1.87
N ILE A 13 8.86 13.41 -1.76
CA ILE A 13 9.30 14.06 -0.52
C ILE A 13 9.75 15.50 -0.80
N GLY A 14 9.08 16.50 -0.21
CA GLY A 14 9.42 17.93 -0.37
C GLY A 14 8.96 18.57 -1.68
N GLU A 15 7.94 18.01 -2.32
CA GLU A 15 7.22 18.60 -3.47
C GLU A 15 5.86 19.14 -3.00
N ASP A 16 5.87 20.23 -2.24
CA ASP A 16 4.71 20.74 -1.48
C ASP A 16 3.53 21.21 -2.35
N ASN A 17 3.68 21.25 -3.67
CA ASN A 17 2.61 21.53 -4.62
C ASN A 17 1.74 20.29 -4.95
N LEU A 18 2.05 19.11 -4.40
CA LEU A 18 1.36 17.84 -4.67
C LEU A 18 0.99 17.09 -3.36
N PRO A 19 0.18 17.67 -2.44
CA PRO A 19 -0.02 17.15 -1.08
C PRO A 19 -0.59 15.72 -1.01
N ASP A 20 -1.32 15.28 -2.04
CA ASP A 20 -1.91 13.93 -2.12
C ASP A 20 -0.89 12.83 -2.47
N GLU A 21 0.29 13.20 -2.98
CA GLU A 21 1.37 12.28 -3.37
C GLU A 21 2.71 12.63 -2.69
N ASN A 22 2.74 13.70 -1.91
CA ASN A 22 3.93 14.23 -1.27
C ASN A 22 3.89 14.05 0.23
N LEU A 23 5.06 13.94 0.84
CA LEU A 23 5.26 14.20 2.26
C LEU A 23 6.25 15.36 2.40
N THR A 24 6.01 16.30 3.31
CA THR A 24 6.97 17.40 3.51
C THR A 24 8.32 16.87 4.04
N ILE A 25 9.39 17.63 3.82
CA ILE A 25 10.72 17.26 4.33
C ILE A 25 10.71 17.22 5.87
N GLU A 26 9.95 18.11 6.49
CA GLU A 26 9.78 18.21 7.94
C GLU A 26 9.11 16.95 8.49
N GLN A 27 7.99 16.53 7.89
CA GLN A 27 7.30 15.29 8.26
C GLN A 27 8.20 14.07 8.06
N PHE A 28 8.88 13.97 6.91
CA PHE A 28 9.79 12.86 6.67
C PHE A 28 10.94 12.81 7.68
N THR A 29 11.53 13.97 8.00
CA THR A 29 12.59 14.08 9.01
C THR A 29 12.09 13.68 10.39
N ALA A 30 10.85 14.07 10.75
CA ALA A 30 10.20 13.64 11.99
C ALA A 30 9.99 12.12 12.04
N HIS A 31 9.55 11.50 10.93
CA HIS A 31 9.45 10.04 10.83
C HIS A 31 10.81 9.36 11.03
N ILE A 32 11.88 9.84 10.39
CA ILE A 32 13.22 9.27 10.57
C ILE A 32 13.69 9.42 12.02
N HIS A 33 13.43 10.56 12.66
CA HIS A 33 13.74 10.77 14.06
C HIS A 33 13.00 9.78 14.96
N GLU A 34 11.68 9.66 14.79
CA GLU A 34 10.82 8.72 15.51
C GLU A 34 11.29 7.27 15.33
N ILE A 35 11.61 6.86 14.09
CA ILE A 35 12.13 5.51 13.81
C ILE A 35 13.40 5.23 14.62
N LYS A 36 14.27 6.23 14.76
CA LYS A 36 15.56 6.09 15.45
C LYS A 36 15.43 6.08 16.97
N THR A 37 14.38 6.65 17.53
CA THR A 37 14.21 6.82 18.99
C THR A 37 13.09 5.94 19.58
N GLY A 38 12.11 5.53 18.77
CA GLY A 38 10.89 4.82 19.20
C GLY A 38 10.96 3.29 19.19
N GLY A 39 12.16 2.70 19.07
CA GLY A 39 12.35 1.24 19.20
C GLY A 39 11.90 0.40 18.00
N TYR A 40 11.90 0.99 16.80
CA TYR A 40 11.48 0.32 15.57
C TYR A 40 12.55 -0.65 15.05
N ASN A 41 12.09 -1.79 14.54
CA ASN A 41 12.94 -2.75 13.83
C ASN A 41 12.74 -2.59 12.31
N VAL A 42 13.52 -1.71 11.68
CA VAL A 42 13.44 -1.51 10.23
C VAL A 42 14.24 -2.59 9.51
N LEU A 43 13.55 -3.46 8.77
CA LEU A 43 14.16 -4.57 8.03
C LEU A 43 13.99 -4.38 6.52
N PRO A 44 14.90 -4.93 5.68
CA PRO A 44 14.67 -5.02 4.26
C PRO A 44 13.35 -5.75 3.97
N LEU A 45 12.57 -5.23 3.01
CA LEU A 45 11.30 -5.84 2.63
C LEU A 45 11.44 -7.31 2.23
N THR A 46 12.56 -7.67 1.59
CA THR A 46 12.92 -9.06 1.26
C THR A 46 12.97 -9.94 2.51
N THR A 47 13.67 -9.50 3.55
CA THR A 47 13.84 -10.23 4.81
C THR A 47 12.51 -10.42 5.53
N ILE A 48 11.66 -9.39 5.56
CA ILE A 48 10.33 -9.50 6.16
C ILE A 48 9.52 -10.59 5.45
N LEU A 49 9.46 -10.55 4.12
CA LEU A 49 8.70 -11.52 3.34
C LEU A 49 9.24 -12.95 3.45
N GLU A 50 10.56 -13.13 3.54
CA GLU A 50 11.20 -14.42 3.78
C GLU A 50 10.89 -14.98 5.17
N HIS A 51 10.88 -14.14 6.20
CA HIS A 51 10.53 -14.54 7.56
C HIS A 51 9.05 -14.97 7.66
N LEU A 52 8.14 -14.20 7.07
CA LEU A 52 6.73 -14.55 7.03
C LEU A 52 6.48 -15.87 6.27
N GLU A 53 7.20 -16.09 5.17
CA GLU A 53 7.10 -17.32 4.36
C GLU A 53 7.63 -18.56 5.09
N THR A 54 8.75 -18.41 5.81
CA THR A 54 9.39 -19.51 6.55
C THR A 54 8.86 -19.68 7.97
N SER A 55 7.88 -18.85 8.38
CA SER A 55 7.42 -18.74 9.77
C SER A 55 8.56 -18.46 10.77
N ALA A 56 9.66 -17.86 10.31
CA ALA A 56 10.73 -17.38 11.17
C ALA A 56 10.24 -16.13 11.93
N PRO A 57 10.65 -15.95 13.20
CA PRO A 57 10.16 -14.84 14.00
C PRO A 57 10.65 -13.50 13.45
N LEU A 58 9.76 -12.51 13.47
CA LEU A 58 10.12 -11.10 13.30
C LEU A 58 10.33 -10.44 14.66
N PRO A 59 11.26 -9.48 14.77
CA PRO A 59 11.33 -8.61 15.94
C PRO A 59 10.02 -7.85 16.16
N PRO A 60 9.68 -7.48 17.40
CA PRO A 60 8.50 -6.62 17.66
C PRO A 60 8.65 -5.27 16.96
N HIS A 61 7.53 -4.62 16.63
CA HIS A 61 7.53 -3.31 15.93
C HIS A 61 8.39 -3.31 14.64
N THR A 62 8.30 -4.40 13.86
CA THR A 62 8.98 -4.50 12.58
C THR A 62 8.27 -3.64 11.53
N ILE A 63 9.03 -2.79 10.84
CA ILE A 63 8.51 -1.97 9.73
C ILE A 63 9.39 -2.09 8.48
N ALA A 64 8.79 -1.89 7.31
CA ALA A 64 9.49 -1.64 6.05
C ALA A 64 9.16 -0.26 5.49
N ILE A 65 10.16 0.37 4.88
CA ILE A 65 10.04 1.67 4.22
C ILE A 65 10.06 1.43 2.71
N THR A 66 9.02 1.86 2.00
CA THR A 66 8.91 1.72 0.55
C THR A 66 8.59 3.05 -0.11
N PHE A 67 9.10 3.24 -1.33
CA PHE A 67 8.85 4.40 -2.18
C PHE A 67 8.32 3.94 -3.53
N ASP A 68 7.22 4.53 -3.99
CA ASP A 68 6.68 4.29 -5.32
C ASP A 68 7.08 5.42 -6.28
N GLY A 69 7.35 5.06 -7.54
CA GLY A 69 7.59 6.00 -8.65
C GLY A 69 9.04 6.37 -8.92
N ALA A 70 9.97 6.14 -7.98
CA ALA A 70 11.37 6.58 -8.08
C ALA A 70 11.55 8.07 -8.46
N HIS A 71 10.76 8.93 -7.82
CA HIS A 71 10.79 10.36 -8.05
C HIS A 71 12.16 10.97 -7.73
N LYS A 72 12.56 11.99 -8.48
CA LYS A 72 13.82 12.69 -8.28
C LYS A 72 13.95 13.26 -6.86
N SER A 73 12.85 13.77 -6.32
CA SER A 73 12.75 14.27 -4.94
C SER A 73 13.09 13.22 -3.89
N VAL A 74 12.73 11.95 -4.09
CA VAL A 74 13.13 10.86 -3.19
C VAL A 74 14.64 10.69 -3.16
N LEU A 75 15.30 10.76 -4.31
CA LEU A 75 16.76 10.63 -4.42
C LEU A 75 17.49 11.80 -3.75
N GLU A 76 16.92 13.00 -3.83
CA GLU A 76 17.52 14.23 -3.31
C GLU A 76 17.26 14.42 -1.82
N ASN A 77 16.03 14.16 -1.37
CA ASN A 77 15.56 14.51 -0.02
C ASN A 77 15.51 13.30 0.93
N ALA A 78 15.13 12.11 0.44
CA ALA A 78 14.90 10.95 1.30
C ALA A 78 16.13 10.04 1.43
N VAL A 79 16.74 9.69 0.28
CA VAL A 79 17.86 8.73 0.21
C VAL A 79 19.04 9.16 1.11
N PRO A 80 19.51 10.42 1.12
CA PRO A 80 20.62 10.81 1.99
C PRO A 80 20.33 10.62 3.47
N LEU A 81 19.09 10.90 3.90
CA LEU A 81 18.65 10.75 5.28
C LEU A 81 18.60 9.27 5.69
N LEU A 82 18.01 8.41 4.85
CA LEU A 82 17.93 6.96 5.06
C LEU A 82 19.32 6.32 5.13
N LEU A 83 20.22 6.69 4.21
CA LEU A 83 21.59 6.19 4.18
C LEU A 83 22.38 6.61 5.42
N LYS A 84 22.28 7.88 5.83
CA LYS A 84 22.90 8.39 7.08
C LYS A 84 22.36 7.66 8.31
N ALA A 85 21.06 7.38 8.33
CA ALA A 85 20.39 6.65 9.41
C ALA A 85 20.65 5.13 9.38
N LYS A 86 21.25 4.61 8.28
CA LYS A 86 21.47 3.19 7.97
C LYS A 86 20.16 2.37 7.88
N LEU A 87 19.08 3.01 7.47
CA LEU A 87 17.76 2.37 7.35
C LEU A 87 17.64 1.71 5.97
N PRO A 88 17.21 0.42 5.89
CA PRO A 88 16.91 -0.21 4.62
C PRO A 88 15.59 0.30 4.05
N PHE A 89 15.49 0.32 2.72
CA PHE A 89 14.27 0.75 2.03
C PHE A 89 14.17 0.12 0.64
N THR A 90 12.95 0.11 0.09
CA THR A 90 12.66 -0.38 -1.25
C THR A 90 12.17 0.77 -2.13
N ILE A 91 12.63 0.83 -3.38
CA ILE A 91 12.08 1.73 -4.41
C ILE A 91 11.38 0.88 -5.48
N PHE A 92 10.07 1.04 -5.62
CA PHE A 92 9.29 0.57 -6.76
C PHE A 92 9.32 1.62 -7.87
N TYR A 93 9.65 1.23 -9.09
CA TYR A 93 9.80 2.18 -10.19
C TYR A 93 9.18 1.68 -11.50
N ALA A 94 8.67 2.63 -12.29
CA ALA A 94 8.14 2.38 -13.62
C ALA A 94 9.23 2.65 -14.66
N THR A 95 9.41 1.74 -15.61
CA THR A 95 10.54 1.83 -16.55
C THR A 95 10.35 2.90 -17.62
N HIS A 96 9.09 3.20 -17.98
CA HIS A 96 8.75 4.14 -19.04
C HIS A 96 9.28 5.55 -18.77
N ASN A 97 9.01 6.13 -17.59
CA ASN A 97 9.43 7.50 -17.28
C ASN A 97 10.96 7.64 -17.29
N ILE A 98 11.67 6.61 -16.84
CA ILE A 98 13.14 6.56 -16.84
C ILE A 98 13.69 6.50 -18.27
N ASP A 99 13.09 5.67 -19.13
CA ASP A 99 13.47 5.57 -20.54
C ASP A 99 13.16 6.86 -21.33
N GLN A 100 12.06 7.55 -20.98
CA GLN A 100 11.73 8.87 -21.52
C GLN A 100 12.59 10.00 -20.96
N LYS A 101 13.48 9.72 -19.99
CA LYS A 101 14.32 10.71 -19.31
C LYS A 101 13.50 11.85 -18.70
N ASP A 102 12.36 11.50 -18.12
CA ASP A 102 11.52 12.43 -17.37
C ASP A 102 12.37 13.11 -16.26
N PRO A 103 12.48 14.45 -16.25
CA PRO A 103 13.29 15.17 -15.26
C PRO A 103 12.79 14.99 -13.82
N ALA A 104 11.50 14.63 -13.63
CA ALA A 104 10.93 14.36 -12.31
C ALA A 104 11.20 12.93 -11.80
N SER A 105 11.84 12.09 -12.61
CA SER A 105 12.12 10.68 -12.31
C SER A 105 13.63 10.42 -12.18
N ALA A 106 14.00 9.37 -11.44
CA ALA A 106 15.38 8.88 -11.38
C ALA A 106 15.88 8.44 -12.77
N SER A 107 17.18 8.59 -13.03
CA SER A 107 17.80 7.99 -14.23
C SER A 107 18.26 6.54 -13.97
N TRP A 108 18.48 5.75 -15.04
CA TRP A 108 19.09 4.43 -14.91
C TRP A 108 20.45 4.45 -14.21
N ASN A 109 21.24 5.50 -14.42
CA ASN A 109 22.51 5.67 -13.74
C ASN A 109 22.32 5.90 -12.23
N ASP A 110 21.28 6.64 -11.84
CA ASP A 110 20.96 6.84 -10.44
C ASP A 110 20.55 5.51 -9.79
N LEU A 111 19.63 4.76 -10.42
CA LEU A 111 19.21 3.46 -9.91
C LEU A 111 20.37 2.46 -9.82
N LYS A 112 21.27 2.41 -10.81
CA LYS A 112 22.48 1.57 -10.76
C LYS A 112 23.44 1.96 -9.64
N LYS A 113 23.54 3.24 -9.28
CA LYS A 113 24.32 3.68 -8.11
C LYS A 113 23.68 3.20 -6.81
N LEU A 114 22.35 3.34 -6.69
CA LEU A 114 21.61 2.90 -5.51
C LEU A 114 21.68 1.38 -5.33
N ALA A 115 21.57 0.61 -6.42
CA ALA A 115 21.64 -0.86 -6.41
C ALA A 115 22.97 -1.42 -5.87
N LYS A 116 24.04 -0.62 -5.81
CA LYS A 116 25.32 -1.04 -5.18
C LYS A 116 25.23 -1.13 -3.66
N ASN A 117 24.21 -0.53 -3.05
CA ASN A 117 24.01 -0.57 -1.62
C ASN A 117 23.03 -1.69 -1.25
N LYS A 118 23.51 -2.65 -0.45
CA LYS A 118 22.72 -3.80 0.01
C LYS A 118 21.49 -3.45 0.86
N ASN A 119 21.39 -2.23 1.38
CA ASN A 119 20.24 -1.76 2.13
C ASN A 119 19.13 -1.20 1.22
N ILE A 120 19.37 -1.10 -0.09
CA ILE A 120 18.40 -0.59 -1.06
C ILE A 120 17.92 -1.75 -1.93
N THR A 121 16.62 -1.99 -1.92
CA THR A 121 15.98 -2.93 -2.85
C THR A 121 15.33 -2.14 -3.98
N LEU A 122 15.58 -2.55 -5.23
CA LEU A 122 14.85 -2.02 -6.39
C LEU A 122 13.79 -3.04 -6.82
N ALA A 123 12.55 -2.58 -6.94
CA ALA A 123 11.39 -3.40 -7.26
C ALA A 123 10.55 -2.78 -8.38
N SER A 124 9.56 -3.51 -8.90
CA SER A 124 8.83 -3.12 -10.10
C SER A 124 7.53 -2.39 -9.78
N LEU A 125 7.25 -1.33 -10.53
CA LEU A 125 5.90 -1.04 -10.99
C LEU A 125 5.69 -1.71 -12.37
N PRO A 126 4.47 -1.70 -12.94
CA PRO A 126 4.31 -1.94 -14.37
C PRO A 126 5.11 -0.93 -15.21
N THR A 127 5.16 -1.13 -16.54
CA THR A 127 5.94 -0.27 -17.45
C THR A 127 5.72 1.21 -17.20
N SER A 128 4.47 1.63 -16.93
CA SER A 128 4.10 3.01 -16.61
C SER A 128 3.30 3.08 -15.31
N TYR A 129 3.35 4.22 -14.63
CA TYR A 129 2.48 4.52 -13.49
C TYR A 129 1.09 4.97 -14.01
N ASN A 130 0.18 4.03 -14.20
CA ASN A 130 -1.18 4.28 -14.67
C ASN A 130 -2.18 3.30 -14.03
N HIS A 131 -3.48 3.50 -14.27
CA HIS A 131 -4.55 2.60 -13.84
C HIS A 131 -4.51 1.27 -14.61
N ILE A 132 -3.46 0.46 -14.40
CA ILE A 132 -3.25 -0.81 -15.09
C ILE A 132 -4.40 -1.79 -14.85
N ALA A 133 -5.04 -1.73 -13.69
CA ALA A 133 -6.19 -2.57 -13.37
C ALA A 133 -7.39 -2.30 -14.30
N TYR A 134 -7.42 -1.16 -14.99
CA TYR A 134 -8.50 -0.78 -15.92
C TYR A 134 -8.23 -1.29 -17.35
N LYS A 135 -7.09 -1.95 -17.56
CA LYS A 135 -6.64 -2.42 -18.87
C LYS A 135 -7.12 -3.84 -19.14
N THR A 136 -7.16 -4.20 -20.42
CA THR A 136 -7.45 -5.59 -20.81
C THR A 136 -6.36 -6.53 -20.29
N ARG A 137 -6.67 -7.82 -20.16
CA ARG A 137 -5.69 -8.83 -19.73
C ARG A 137 -4.42 -8.83 -20.58
N THR A 138 -4.55 -8.61 -21.89
CA THR A 138 -3.41 -8.54 -22.81
C THR A 138 -2.53 -7.31 -22.53
N GLU A 139 -3.13 -6.14 -22.35
CA GLU A 139 -2.40 -4.91 -22.02
C GLU A 139 -1.71 -5.00 -20.65
N MET A 140 -2.40 -5.55 -19.64
CA MET A 140 -1.81 -5.82 -18.33
C MET A 140 -0.59 -6.72 -18.44
N LEU A 141 -0.70 -7.84 -19.17
CA LEU A 141 0.40 -8.77 -19.38
C LEU A 141 1.58 -8.11 -20.10
N THR A 142 1.32 -7.34 -21.15
CA THR A 142 2.36 -6.59 -21.89
C THR A 142 3.09 -5.62 -20.96
N ALA A 143 2.35 -4.82 -20.19
CA ALA A 143 2.94 -3.83 -19.29
C ALA A 143 3.79 -4.47 -18.17
N LEU A 144 3.40 -5.64 -17.65
CA LEU A 144 4.22 -6.37 -16.67
C LEU A 144 5.49 -6.95 -17.32
N ASN A 145 5.37 -7.53 -18.51
CA ASN A 145 6.50 -8.17 -19.19
C ASN A 145 7.53 -7.19 -19.70
N GLU A 146 7.09 -6.04 -20.22
CA GLU A 146 7.98 -4.97 -20.65
C GLU A 146 8.80 -4.40 -19.50
N ALA A 147 8.19 -4.11 -18.35
CA ALA A 147 8.89 -3.64 -17.16
C ALA A 147 9.97 -4.63 -16.70
N ARG A 148 9.63 -5.93 -16.65
CA ARG A 148 10.57 -6.98 -16.24
C ARG A 148 11.71 -7.17 -17.24
N ARG A 149 11.40 -7.22 -18.54
CA ARG A 149 12.42 -7.28 -19.60
C ARG A 149 13.38 -6.11 -19.46
N ARG A 150 12.85 -4.90 -19.31
CA ARG A 150 13.65 -3.68 -19.21
C ARG A 150 14.50 -3.65 -17.93
N HIS A 151 13.96 -4.08 -16.79
CA HIS A 151 14.74 -4.29 -15.55
C HIS A 151 15.91 -5.26 -15.77
N ARG A 152 15.65 -6.41 -16.42
CA ARG A 152 16.69 -7.43 -16.68
C ARG A 152 17.80 -6.91 -17.59
N GLU A 153 17.48 -6.07 -18.57
CA GLU A 153 18.48 -5.43 -19.43
C GLU A 153 19.42 -4.50 -18.66
N GLU A 154 18.92 -3.83 -17.61
CA GLU A 154 19.72 -2.87 -16.82
C GLU A 154 20.50 -3.52 -15.69
N PHE A 155 19.97 -4.59 -15.09
CA PHE A 155 20.52 -5.20 -13.87
C PHE A 155 20.98 -6.66 -14.03
N GLY A 156 20.63 -7.33 -15.12
CA GLY A 156 21.03 -8.72 -15.40
C GLY A 156 20.30 -9.78 -14.58
N HIS A 157 19.31 -9.40 -13.78
CA HIS A 157 18.49 -10.31 -12.97
C HIS A 157 17.01 -9.87 -13.00
N GLU A 158 16.14 -10.66 -12.37
CA GLU A 158 14.72 -10.34 -12.22
C GLU A 158 14.46 -9.52 -10.95
N THR A 159 13.34 -8.79 -10.95
CA THR A 159 12.77 -8.18 -9.74
C THR A 159 11.66 -9.08 -9.18
N PRO A 160 11.73 -9.49 -7.90
CA PRO A 160 10.75 -10.42 -7.33
C PRO A 160 9.43 -9.75 -6.93
N TYR A 161 9.35 -8.41 -6.89
CA TYR A 161 8.26 -7.69 -6.26
C TYR A 161 7.60 -6.66 -7.19
N LEU A 162 6.28 -6.54 -7.06
CA LEU A 162 5.42 -5.63 -7.83
C LEU A 162 4.59 -4.74 -6.90
N ALA A 163 4.62 -3.43 -7.06
CA ALA A 163 3.59 -2.56 -6.49
C ALA A 163 2.51 -2.27 -7.56
N TYR A 164 1.24 -2.25 -7.15
CA TYR A 164 0.15 -1.83 -8.01
C TYR A 164 0.01 -0.30 -7.95
N PRO A 165 0.10 0.42 -9.08
CA PRO A 165 -0.16 1.85 -9.11
C PRO A 165 -1.50 2.16 -8.44
N PHE A 166 -1.54 3.23 -7.64
CA PHE A 166 -2.72 3.63 -6.85
C PHE A 166 -3.24 2.58 -5.85
N GLY A 167 -2.56 1.43 -5.73
CA GLY A 167 -3.00 0.29 -4.94
C GLY A 167 -4.08 -0.57 -5.59
N GLU A 168 -4.43 -0.30 -6.84
CA GLU A 168 -5.56 -0.90 -7.55
C GLU A 168 -5.16 -2.25 -8.18
N TYR A 169 -5.85 -3.32 -7.79
CA TYR A 169 -5.68 -4.64 -8.40
C TYR A 169 -7.03 -5.34 -8.58
N SER A 170 -7.19 -6.01 -9.72
CA SER A 170 -8.27 -6.96 -9.96
C SER A 170 -7.78 -8.40 -9.77
N LEU A 171 -8.70 -9.37 -9.68
CA LEU A 171 -8.31 -10.79 -9.66
C LEU A 171 -7.52 -11.19 -10.91
N ALA A 172 -7.86 -10.62 -12.07
CA ALA A 172 -7.14 -10.84 -13.31
C ALA A 172 -5.68 -10.33 -13.23
N LEU A 173 -5.46 -9.13 -12.69
CA LEU A 173 -4.11 -8.58 -12.51
C LEU A 173 -3.31 -9.37 -11.47
N LYS A 174 -3.96 -9.80 -10.39
CA LYS A 174 -3.36 -10.64 -9.34
C LYS A 174 -2.87 -11.98 -9.91
N ASP A 175 -3.70 -12.64 -10.71
CA ASP A 175 -3.33 -13.87 -11.43
C ASP A 175 -2.17 -13.66 -12.40
N LEU A 176 -2.16 -12.55 -13.16
CA LEU A 176 -1.03 -12.21 -14.03
C LEU A 176 0.26 -12.00 -13.22
N ALA A 177 0.22 -11.28 -12.11
CA ALA A 177 1.39 -11.09 -11.26
C ALA A 177 1.98 -12.43 -10.79
N LYS A 178 1.12 -13.36 -10.36
CA LYS A 178 1.53 -14.71 -9.96
C LYS A 178 2.12 -15.51 -11.12
N THR A 179 1.42 -15.57 -12.24
CA THR A 179 1.82 -16.39 -13.41
C THR A 179 3.06 -15.87 -14.12
N GLN A 180 3.34 -14.56 -14.06
CA GLN A 180 4.60 -14.02 -14.55
C GLN A 180 5.77 -14.32 -13.59
N GLY A 181 5.52 -14.80 -12.38
CA GLY A 181 6.57 -15.23 -11.43
C GLY A 181 7.06 -14.12 -10.50
N PHE A 182 6.23 -13.12 -10.21
CA PHE A 182 6.47 -12.27 -9.04
C PHE A 182 6.28 -13.11 -7.76
N LYS A 183 7.04 -12.81 -6.71
CA LYS A 183 6.97 -13.47 -5.40
C LYS A 183 6.00 -12.81 -4.42
N ALA A 184 5.68 -11.54 -4.66
CA ALA A 184 4.69 -10.78 -3.91
C ALA A 184 4.24 -9.55 -4.70
N ALA A 185 3.03 -9.07 -4.40
CA ALA A 185 2.54 -7.80 -4.92
C ALA A 185 1.82 -6.98 -3.85
N PHE A 186 1.89 -5.64 -3.99
CA PHE A 186 1.51 -4.70 -2.94
C PHE A 186 0.43 -3.74 -3.40
N GLY A 187 -0.62 -3.61 -2.60
CA GLY A 187 -1.64 -2.57 -2.73
C GLY A 187 -1.30 -1.30 -1.95
N LEU A 188 -2.29 -0.43 -1.81
CA LEU A 188 -2.27 0.75 -0.94
C LEU A 188 -3.53 0.80 -0.04
N HIS A 189 -4.12 -0.36 0.25
CA HIS A 189 -5.09 -0.49 1.34
C HIS A 189 -4.34 -0.62 2.67
N SER A 190 -4.89 -0.04 3.73
CA SER A 190 -4.19 0.10 5.01
C SER A 190 -4.24 -1.19 5.83
N GLY A 191 -3.13 -1.58 6.45
CA GLY A 191 -3.07 -2.79 7.26
C GLY A 191 -1.65 -3.25 7.55
N ALA A 192 -1.52 -4.10 8.55
CA ALA A 192 -0.30 -4.85 8.83
C ALA A 192 -0.33 -6.20 8.09
N ILE A 193 0.85 -6.77 7.87
CA ILE A 193 1.02 -8.06 7.18
C ILE A 193 1.51 -9.14 8.12
N ASP A 194 1.09 -10.38 7.85
CA ASP A 194 1.54 -11.60 8.51
C ASP A 194 1.62 -12.76 7.51
N ALA A 195 1.83 -13.98 8.02
CA ALA A 195 1.90 -15.18 7.19
C ALA A 195 0.57 -15.59 6.52
N ALA A 196 -0.57 -15.10 7.03
CA ALA A 196 -1.90 -15.39 6.49
C ALA A 196 -2.34 -14.38 5.41
N SER A 197 -1.65 -13.25 5.31
CA SER A 197 -1.93 -12.18 4.35
C SER A 197 -1.82 -12.67 2.89
N ASP A 198 -2.72 -12.19 2.01
CA ASP A 198 -2.63 -12.49 0.58
C ASP A 198 -1.35 -11.90 -0.02
N ARG A 199 -0.43 -12.78 -0.39
CA ARG A 199 0.91 -12.44 -0.89
C ARG A 199 0.89 -11.56 -2.14
N PHE A 200 -0.19 -11.58 -2.91
CA PHE A 200 -0.36 -10.75 -4.12
C PHE A 200 -1.35 -9.60 -3.91
N ALA A 201 -1.66 -9.27 -2.67
CA ALA A 201 -2.47 -8.13 -2.28
C ALA A 201 -2.01 -7.61 -0.91
N LEU A 202 -0.70 -7.45 -0.71
CA LEU A 202 -0.17 -7.02 0.58
C LEU A 202 -0.52 -5.55 0.88
N PRO A 203 -1.11 -5.24 2.05
CA PRO A 203 -1.42 -3.88 2.46
C PRO A 203 -0.17 -3.04 2.71
N ARG A 204 -0.33 -1.72 2.53
CA ARG A 204 0.65 -0.71 2.90
C ARG A 204 -0.06 0.54 3.39
N PHE A 205 0.50 1.20 4.40
CA PHE A 205 0.03 2.52 4.82
C PHE A 205 0.66 3.59 3.95
N SER A 206 -0.17 4.27 3.16
CA SER A 206 0.26 5.48 2.44
C SER A 206 0.58 6.60 3.43
N MET A 207 1.69 7.29 3.16
CA MET A 207 2.21 8.41 3.93
C MET A 207 2.33 9.62 3.01
N THR A 208 1.32 10.48 3.06
CA THR A 208 1.22 11.73 2.32
C THR A 208 1.04 12.88 3.32
N GLU A 209 1.00 14.12 2.86
CA GLU A 209 0.98 15.29 3.74
C GLU A 209 -0.18 15.25 4.73
N HIS A 210 -1.38 14.90 4.26
CA HIS A 210 -2.58 14.74 5.08
C HIS A 210 -2.56 13.52 6.02
N TYR A 211 -1.65 12.56 5.80
CA TYR A 211 -1.60 11.27 6.49
C TYR A 211 -0.23 10.96 7.10
N GLY A 212 0.62 11.98 7.24
CA GLY A 212 2.03 11.85 7.59
C GLY A 212 2.43 12.64 8.83
N ASP A 213 1.46 13.03 9.66
CA ASP A 213 1.76 13.52 11.00
C ASP A 213 2.27 12.39 11.91
N LEU A 214 2.94 12.78 12.99
CA LEU A 214 3.62 11.84 13.88
C LEU A 214 2.65 11.01 14.73
N GLU A 215 1.46 11.53 15.03
CA GLU A 215 0.45 10.81 15.80
C GLU A 215 -0.06 9.63 14.97
N ARG A 216 -0.46 9.89 13.72
CA ARG A 216 -0.86 8.85 12.77
C ARG A 216 0.28 7.88 12.49
N PHE A 217 1.52 8.37 12.31
CA PHE A 217 2.68 7.49 12.11
C PHE A 217 2.82 6.46 13.25
N ARG A 218 2.74 6.89 14.51
CA ARG A 218 2.80 5.99 15.68
C ARG A 218 1.62 5.03 15.71
N LEU A 219 0.41 5.51 15.41
CA LEU A 219 -0.79 4.68 15.37
C LEU A 219 -0.65 3.54 14.35
N VAL A 220 -0.32 3.85 13.10
CA VAL A 220 -0.31 2.85 12.02
C VAL A 220 0.87 1.90 12.09
N THR A 221 2.02 2.35 12.62
CA THR A 221 3.19 1.48 12.79
C THR A 221 3.05 0.46 13.93
N ARG A 222 2.01 0.60 14.77
CA ARG A 222 1.63 -0.37 15.81
C ARG A 222 0.44 -1.24 15.42
N ALA A 223 -0.05 -1.12 14.18
CA ALA A 223 -1.16 -1.91 13.69
C ALA A 223 -0.85 -3.41 13.72
N LEU A 224 -1.86 -4.19 14.08
CA LEU A 224 -1.85 -5.65 14.08
C LEU A 224 -2.61 -6.17 12.85
N PRO A 225 -2.21 -7.31 12.27
CA PRO A 225 -2.91 -7.90 11.14
C PRO A 225 -4.29 -8.39 11.58
N LEU A 226 -5.35 -7.99 10.87
CA LEU A 226 -6.67 -8.59 11.02
C LEU A 226 -6.86 -9.64 9.93
N ALA A 227 -6.48 -10.89 10.23
CA ALA A 227 -6.42 -12.00 9.28
C ALA A 227 -7.80 -12.56 8.89
N VAL A 228 -8.62 -11.74 8.23
CA VAL A 228 -9.98 -12.12 7.82
C VAL A 228 -10.00 -13.11 6.65
N THR A 229 -11.09 -13.85 6.52
CA THR A 229 -11.38 -14.73 5.38
C THR A 229 -12.66 -14.33 4.66
N ASP A 230 -12.98 -15.00 3.56
CA ASP A 230 -14.26 -14.88 2.83
C ASP A 230 -14.64 -13.44 2.47
N ILE A 231 -13.65 -12.62 2.08
CA ILE A 231 -13.91 -11.26 1.62
C ILE A 231 -14.82 -11.31 0.39
N GLU A 232 -15.95 -10.61 0.47
CA GLU A 232 -16.93 -10.45 -0.61
C GLU A 232 -17.08 -8.95 -0.92
N PRO A 233 -17.12 -8.52 -2.19
CA PRO A 233 -16.74 -9.32 -3.35
C PRO A 233 -15.24 -9.65 -3.33
N PRO A 234 -14.84 -10.81 -3.87
CA PRO A 234 -13.43 -11.22 -3.90
C PRO A 234 -12.61 -10.41 -4.91
N ASP A 235 -13.25 -9.82 -5.93
CA ASP A 235 -12.60 -8.91 -6.87
C ASP A 235 -12.82 -7.46 -6.43
N PRO A 236 -11.73 -6.70 -6.17
CA PRO A 236 -11.86 -5.29 -5.82
C PRO A 236 -12.37 -4.40 -6.95
N ASP A 237 -12.26 -4.85 -8.20
CA ASP A 237 -12.78 -4.16 -9.38
C ASP A 237 -14.29 -4.42 -9.55
N LEU A 238 -15.09 -3.53 -8.95
CA LEU A 238 -16.54 -3.62 -8.90
C LEU A 238 -17.16 -3.42 -10.28
N LYS A 239 -18.10 -4.29 -10.65
CA LYS A 239 -18.81 -4.23 -11.95
C LYS A 239 -20.27 -3.80 -11.84
N THR A 240 -20.88 -3.93 -10.66
CA THR A 240 -22.33 -3.75 -10.48
C THR A 240 -22.67 -3.06 -9.16
N ALA A 241 -23.80 -2.36 -9.16
CA ALA A 241 -24.47 -1.83 -7.98
C ALA A 241 -25.42 -2.85 -7.32
N PRO A 242 -25.72 -2.75 -6.00
CA PRO A 242 -25.17 -1.82 -5.01
C PRO A 242 -23.81 -2.26 -4.44
N PHE A 243 -23.09 -1.35 -3.74
CA PHE A 243 -21.90 -1.72 -2.99
C PHE A 243 -22.29 -2.55 -1.76
N PHE A 244 -21.86 -3.79 -1.76
CA PHE A 244 -21.91 -4.67 -0.61
C PHE A 244 -20.51 -5.18 -0.35
N THR A 245 -20.10 -5.21 0.92
CA THR A 245 -18.88 -5.90 1.29
C THR A 245 -19.06 -6.66 2.60
N GLY A 246 -18.28 -7.72 2.77
CA GLY A 246 -18.18 -8.38 4.05
C GLY A 246 -16.97 -9.30 4.13
N PHE A 247 -16.62 -9.69 5.33
CA PHE A 247 -15.50 -10.57 5.63
C PHE A 247 -15.77 -11.37 6.90
N THR A 248 -15.07 -12.48 7.09
CA THR A 248 -15.19 -13.35 8.25
C THR A 248 -14.01 -13.11 9.19
N LEU A 249 -14.29 -12.79 10.45
CA LEU A 249 -13.28 -12.64 11.49
C LEU A 249 -12.69 -14.00 11.88
N PRO A 250 -11.40 -14.07 12.26
CA PRO A 250 -10.85 -15.26 12.90
C PRO A 250 -11.67 -15.68 14.12
N ASP A 251 -11.83 -16.98 14.36
CA ASP A 251 -12.59 -17.50 15.51
C ASP A 251 -12.10 -16.93 16.85
N ALA A 252 -10.78 -16.70 16.97
CA ALA A 252 -10.15 -16.10 18.16
C ALA A 252 -10.53 -14.63 18.42
N LEU A 253 -11.21 -13.98 17.48
CA LEU A 253 -11.68 -12.60 17.57
C LEU A 253 -13.22 -12.48 17.39
N ALA A 254 -13.92 -13.60 17.21
CA ALA A 254 -15.36 -13.61 16.94
C ALA A 254 -16.18 -13.02 18.11
N ASP A 255 -15.75 -13.31 19.34
CA ASP A 255 -16.29 -12.81 20.60
C ASP A 255 -16.01 -11.33 20.87
N LYS A 256 -15.21 -10.68 20.01
CA LYS A 256 -14.91 -9.24 20.07
C LYS A 256 -15.57 -8.45 18.96
N SER A 257 -16.37 -9.10 18.12
CA SER A 257 -16.97 -8.51 16.92
C SER A 257 -17.77 -7.23 17.22
N GLU A 258 -18.40 -7.10 18.40
CA GLU A 258 -19.14 -5.89 18.76
C GLU A 258 -18.27 -4.63 18.94
N ASN A 259 -16.96 -4.79 19.13
CA ASN A 259 -16.01 -3.70 19.27
C ASN A 259 -15.38 -3.28 17.93
N LEU A 260 -15.70 -3.99 16.84
CA LEU A 260 -15.24 -3.65 15.50
C LEU A 260 -15.85 -2.32 15.05
N SER A 261 -15.02 -1.44 14.52
CA SER A 261 -15.47 -0.19 13.91
C SER A 261 -14.98 -0.10 12.48
N CYS A 262 -15.91 0.10 11.55
CA CYS A 262 -15.61 0.23 10.13
C CYS A 262 -15.88 1.66 9.65
N PHE A 263 -15.03 2.13 8.73
CA PHE A 263 -15.03 3.49 8.20
C PHE A 263 -14.88 3.48 6.69
N ILE A 264 -15.76 4.19 5.99
CA ILE A 264 -15.69 4.42 4.54
C ILE A 264 -15.15 5.83 4.31
N SER A 265 -14.12 5.95 3.47
CA SER A 265 -13.55 7.26 3.11
C SER A 265 -14.61 8.17 2.51
N GLY A 266 -14.71 9.40 3.02
CA GLY A 266 -15.72 10.39 2.63
C GLY A 266 -17.02 10.34 3.45
N GLU A 267 -17.38 9.17 4.00
CA GLU A 267 -18.63 8.97 4.76
C GLU A 267 -18.40 8.84 6.28
N GLY A 268 -17.18 8.50 6.69
CA GLY A 268 -16.85 8.26 8.10
C GLY A 268 -17.28 6.86 8.56
N ARG A 269 -17.75 6.74 9.81
CA ARG A 269 -18.10 5.44 10.41
C ARG A 269 -19.35 4.86 9.76
N THR A 270 -19.25 3.63 9.26
CA THR A 270 -20.35 2.87 8.62
C THR A 270 -20.97 1.86 9.59
N LYS A 271 -22.20 1.43 9.30
CA LYS A 271 -22.90 0.38 10.05
C LYS A 271 -22.43 -1.00 9.62
N THR A 272 -22.23 -1.88 10.60
CA THR A 272 -21.86 -3.28 10.39
C THR A 272 -22.96 -4.19 10.92
N GLU A 273 -23.34 -5.20 10.14
CA GLU A 273 -24.17 -6.32 10.56
C GLU A 273 -23.26 -7.50 10.91
N THR A 274 -23.49 -8.15 12.05
CA THR A 274 -22.69 -9.28 12.52
C THR A 274 -23.55 -10.55 12.56
N LEU A 275 -23.11 -11.58 11.84
CA LEU A 275 -23.78 -12.89 11.74
C LEU A 275 -22.80 -13.98 12.19
N GLY A 276 -22.72 -14.22 13.50
CA GLY A 276 -21.66 -15.07 14.06
C GLY A 276 -20.31 -14.34 13.99
N ASN A 277 -19.33 -14.90 13.26
CA ASN A 277 -18.04 -14.26 12.99
C ASN A 277 -18.02 -13.49 11.64
N ARG A 278 -19.12 -13.52 10.88
CA ARG A 278 -19.26 -12.80 9.61
C ARG A 278 -19.65 -11.35 9.87
N ILE A 279 -18.91 -10.42 9.25
CA ILE A 279 -19.20 -9.00 9.23
C ILE A 279 -19.68 -8.62 7.84
N GLU A 280 -20.80 -7.90 7.79
CA GLU A 280 -21.40 -7.41 6.55
C GLU A 280 -21.62 -5.91 6.64
N ILE A 281 -21.37 -5.23 5.53
CA ILE A 281 -21.53 -3.78 5.36
C ILE A 281 -22.38 -3.59 4.11
N ARG A 282 -23.60 -3.11 4.34
CA ARG A 282 -24.63 -2.88 3.33
C ARG A 282 -24.91 -1.39 3.31
N GLU A 283 -24.31 -0.68 2.36
CA GLU A 283 -24.59 0.74 2.15
C GLU A 283 -25.47 0.89 0.90
N ASP A 284 -26.69 1.38 1.10
CA ASP A 284 -27.68 1.60 0.04
C ASP A 284 -27.59 3.01 -0.54
N THR A 285 -26.35 3.46 -0.77
CA THR A 285 -26.03 4.86 -1.06
C THR A 285 -25.10 4.91 -2.24
N GLY A 286 -25.24 5.91 -3.12
CA GLY A 286 -24.51 6.11 -4.39
C GLY A 286 -22.99 6.21 -4.35
N LEU A 287 -22.31 5.44 -3.49
CA LEU A 287 -20.88 5.20 -3.40
C LEU A 287 -20.24 4.75 -4.73
N LEU A 288 -21.04 4.39 -5.72
CA LEU A 288 -20.62 4.03 -7.08
C LEU A 288 -20.42 5.24 -8.00
N ASP A 289 -20.81 6.44 -7.56
CA ASP A 289 -20.41 7.69 -8.22
C ASP A 289 -18.94 8.02 -7.92
N ASN A 290 -18.36 7.40 -6.88
CA ASN A 290 -16.94 7.44 -6.61
C ASN A 290 -16.24 6.27 -7.32
N ASP A 291 -15.19 6.59 -8.08
CA ASP A 291 -14.38 5.58 -8.76
C ASP A 291 -13.63 4.65 -7.80
N ARG A 292 -13.50 5.03 -6.51
CA ARG A 292 -12.78 4.29 -5.47
C ARG A 292 -13.45 4.38 -4.10
N ILE A 293 -13.51 3.24 -3.41
CA ILE A 293 -14.04 3.11 -2.05
C ILE A 293 -12.94 2.52 -1.17
N ARG A 294 -12.55 3.26 -0.13
CA ARG A 294 -11.63 2.77 0.91
C ARG A 294 -12.42 2.43 2.15
N LEU A 295 -12.41 1.16 2.52
CA LEU A 295 -12.96 0.67 3.78
C LEU A 295 -11.81 0.39 4.74
N ASN A 296 -11.90 0.88 5.97
CA ASN A 296 -11.00 0.53 7.06
C ASN A 296 -11.81 0.00 8.23
N CYS A 297 -11.51 -1.20 8.70
CA CYS A 297 -12.11 -1.78 9.89
C CYS A 297 -11.03 -2.00 10.95
N THR A 298 -11.25 -1.47 12.15
CA THR A 298 -10.33 -1.59 13.28
C THR A 298 -11.00 -2.25 14.48
N LEU A 299 -10.22 -3.06 15.19
CA LEU A 299 -10.63 -3.72 16.42
C LEU A 299 -9.55 -3.49 17.49
N PRO A 300 -9.91 -3.13 18.73
CA PRO A 300 -8.93 -2.97 19.81
C PRO A 300 -8.07 -4.23 20.00
N GLY A 301 -6.76 -4.04 19.97
CA GLY A 301 -5.76 -5.07 20.21
C GLY A 301 -5.29 -5.12 21.67
N PRO A 302 -4.39 -6.05 22.02
CA PRO A 302 -3.65 -5.98 23.27
C PRO A 302 -2.79 -4.71 23.34
N LEU A 303 -2.41 -4.31 24.55
CA LEU A 303 -1.38 -3.30 24.72
C LEU A 303 -0.02 -3.84 24.26
N SER A 304 0.82 -2.95 23.73
CA SER A 304 2.21 -3.26 23.43
C SER A 304 3.04 -3.49 24.70
N GLU A 305 4.30 -3.89 24.55
CA GLU A 305 5.24 -4.06 25.67
C GLU A 305 5.47 -2.78 26.50
N ASN A 306 5.14 -1.61 25.95
CA ASN A 306 5.25 -0.31 26.62
C ASN A 306 3.87 0.28 27.01
N ASP A 307 2.86 -0.58 27.18
CA ASP A 307 1.48 -0.20 27.54
C ASP A 307 0.76 0.71 26.52
N GLU A 308 1.26 0.77 25.29
CA GLU A 308 0.65 1.58 24.22
C GLU A 308 -0.49 0.82 23.52
N PRO A 309 -1.61 1.50 23.18
CA PRO A 309 -2.71 0.88 22.45
C PRO A 309 -2.28 0.33 21.09
N GLN A 310 -2.82 -0.83 20.73
CA GLN A 310 -2.68 -1.42 19.40
C GLN A 310 -4.07 -1.70 18.81
N TRP A 311 -4.13 -1.81 17.48
CA TRP A 311 -5.36 -2.03 16.76
C TRP A 311 -5.15 -3.10 15.70
N TYR A 312 -5.99 -4.14 15.71
CA TYR A 312 -6.13 -5.00 14.53
C TYR A 312 -6.73 -4.16 13.41
N TRP A 313 -6.12 -4.22 12.22
CA TRP A 313 -6.46 -3.34 11.11
C TRP A 313 -6.69 -4.14 9.83
N LEU A 314 -7.89 -3.99 9.26
CA LEU A 314 -8.22 -4.44 7.91
C LEU A 314 -8.51 -3.21 7.05
N GLY A 315 -7.83 -3.08 5.93
CA GLY A 315 -8.16 -2.11 4.90
C GLY A 315 -8.53 -2.84 3.62
N LEU A 316 -9.55 -2.35 2.93
CA LEU A 316 -9.95 -2.81 1.61
C LEU A 316 -10.05 -1.60 0.68
N LEU A 317 -9.60 -1.76 -0.56
CA LEU A 317 -9.70 -0.74 -1.60
C LEU A 317 -10.46 -1.34 -2.76
N TYR A 318 -11.70 -0.90 -2.93
CA TYR A 318 -12.53 -1.21 -4.08
C TYR A 318 -12.45 -0.05 -5.09
N PHE A 319 -12.65 -0.36 -6.37
CA PHE A 319 -12.69 0.63 -7.44
C PHE A 319 -13.60 0.14 -8.57
N ARG A 320 -13.92 1.03 -9.52
CA ARG A 320 -14.69 0.67 -10.71
C ARG A 320 -13.88 0.98 -11.97
N SER A 321 -13.42 -0.05 -12.68
CA SER A 321 -12.84 0.18 -14.01
C SER A 321 -13.90 0.70 -14.98
N PRO A 322 -13.57 1.60 -15.92
CA PRO A 322 -14.46 2.02 -17.00
C PRO A 322 -15.01 0.81 -17.77
N GLN A 323 -16.33 0.79 -18.02
CA GLN A 323 -16.95 -0.25 -18.83
C GLN A 323 -16.83 0.09 -20.33
N PRO A 324 -16.66 -0.90 -21.23
CA PRO A 324 -16.46 -0.67 -22.67
C PRO A 324 -17.54 0.19 -23.35
N ASP A 325 -18.77 0.13 -22.84
CA ASP A 325 -19.95 0.76 -23.43
C ASP A 325 -20.40 2.05 -22.71
N GLU A 326 -19.69 2.48 -21.66
CA GLU A 326 -19.97 3.75 -20.99
C GLU A 326 -19.26 4.91 -21.71
N PRO A 327 -19.91 6.08 -21.86
CA PRO A 327 -19.25 7.27 -22.37
C PRO A 327 -18.04 7.56 -21.48
N GLN A 328 -16.83 7.48 -22.06
CA GLN A 328 -15.62 7.86 -21.34
C GLN A 328 -15.76 9.34 -20.95
N GLN A 329 -15.90 9.61 -19.66
CA GLN A 329 -15.62 10.96 -19.16
C GLN A 329 -14.17 11.28 -19.54
N PRO A 330 -13.85 12.54 -19.91
CA PRO A 330 -12.50 12.90 -20.31
C PRO A 330 -11.52 12.40 -19.26
N GLN A 331 -10.60 11.50 -19.66
CA GLN A 331 -9.49 11.16 -18.80
C GLN A 331 -8.70 12.45 -18.58
N GLU A 332 -8.86 13.08 -17.42
CA GLU A 332 -7.94 14.12 -17.00
C GLU A 332 -6.58 13.47 -16.88
N GLN A 333 -5.75 13.66 -17.90
CA GLN A 333 -4.31 13.50 -17.83
C GLN A 333 -3.75 14.64 -16.96
N ASN A 334 -4.18 14.70 -15.70
CA ASN A 334 -3.61 15.57 -14.69
C ASN A 334 -3.47 14.73 -13.42
N ALA A 335 -2.21 14.41 -13.09
CA ALA A 335 -1.86 14.39 -11.67
C ALA A 335 -2.35 15.73 -11.08
N SER A 336 -2.93 15.69 -9.88
CA SER A 336 -3.59 16.79 -9.17
C SER A 336 -5.03 17.10 -9.60
N THR A 337 -6.00 16.46 -8.94
CA THR A 337 -7.22 17.09 -8.36
C THR A 337 -8.08 16.02 -7.67
N TYR A 338 -7.83 15.74 -6.39
CA TYR A 338 -8.89 15.24 -5.50
C TYR A 338 -9.43 16.42 -4.69
N SER A 339 -10.71 16.71 -4.89
CA SER A 339 -11.44 17.76 -4.20
C SER A 339 -11.63 17.42 -2.72
N GLN A 340 -11.22 18.38 -1.90
CA GLN A 340 -11.55 18.67 -0.51
C GLN A 340 -12.60 17.78 0.20
N SER A 341 -12.24 17.31 1.40
CA SER A 341 -13.18 17.08 2.50
C SER A 341 -12.62 17.68 3.79
N PRO A 342 -13.45 18.31 4.63
CA PRO A 342 -12.98 19.03 5.81
C PRO A 342 -12.85 18.13 7.06
N SER A 343 -11.88 18.52 7.89
CA SER A 343 -11.84 18.47 9.36
C SER A 343 -12.05 17.12 10.06
N SER A 344 -10.93 16.63 10.62
CA SER A 344 -10.74 16.26 12.03
C SER A 344 -11.98 15.84 12.82
N THR A 345 -12.01 14.58 13.26
CA THR A 345 -12.46 14.23 14.61
C THR A 345 -11.88 12.86 14.99
N SER A 346 -10.74 12.89 15.69
CA SER A 346 -10.34 11.83 16.61
C SER A 346 -11.33 11.76 17.79
N PRO A 347 -11.30 10.67 18.55
CA PRO A 347 -10.60 10.77 19.83
C PRO A 347 -9.26 10.04 19.85
#